data_AF-A0A2V9KUB0-F1
#
_entry.id   AF-A0A2V9KUB0-F1
#
_cell.length_a   1.000
_cell.length_b   1.000
_cell.length_c   1.000
_cell.angle_alpha   90.00
_cell.angle_beta   90.00
_cell.angle_gamma   90.00
#
_symmetry.space_group_name_H-M   'P 1'
#
loop_
_entity.id
_entity.type
_entity.pdbx_description
1 polymer ?
#
loop_
_entity_poly.entity_id
_entity_poly.type
_entity_poly.pdbx_seq_one_letter_code
_entity_poly.pdbx_strand_id
1 'polypeptide(L)'
;MPQSGGGTDPRPHGRLGLRYERRPASTKRQVRGDAGRAGAGARHRLCPGAFGRAWRRFEGRLGARQPESLGAMDPGKVNMTRPRAGRAAGVVVGTAVLCAAVACGARTTADKSLKVFIVVDSEGPSGIADYWAHDPRDPFYPEKRQLLMGDVNAAVEGCLAAGATEVVVSDDTKFGVNTIPELIHPEAKLITGRGFGSPVPMLQGVDSSFAGVILVGTHAKEGTPDGVLAHTFTGASGKHRRYWYNGQEIGEIAIYAAAAGHLGLPIIMVAGCEATCREARELLGNDLVTVAVKKGFNPGRALLLAPKKTRVMIAAGAKEAVTHARRMKPYRVKLPITVRVQFPNKEFADEYESNHRRKDPKWPARRVDDRTLEGTMTSPVDLIM
;
A
#
# COMPACT_ATOMS: atom_id res chain seq x y z
N MET A 1 -54.37 -51.47 -32.91
CA MET A 1 -53.09 -51.09 -33.54
C MET A 1 -53.37 -50.16 -34.71
N PRO A 2 -52.59 -49.10 -35.00
CA PRO A 2 -51.72 -48.28 -34.14
C PRO A 2 -52.02 -46.75 -34.20
N GLN A 3 -51.39 -46.02 -33.25
CA GLN A 3 -50.84 -44.65 -33.28
C GLN A 3 -51.81 -43.44 -33.42
N SER A 4 -51.93 -42.45 -32.52
CA SER A 4 -51.10 -41.72 -31.51
C SER A 4 -50.69 -40.31 -31.99
N GLY A 5 -51.07 -39.30 -31.20
CA GLY A 5 -50.62 -37.90 -31.24
C GLY A 5 -51.82 -36.94 -31.21
N GLY A 6 -52.13 -36.16 -30.17
CA GLY A 6 -51.32 -35.58 -29.11
C GLY A 6 -51.20 -34.07 -29.36
N GLY A 7 -52.08 -33.26 -28.77
CA GLY A 7 -52.01 -31.79 -28.87
C GLY A 7 -53.10 -31.10 -28.06
N THR A 8 -52.82 -30.79 -26.79
CA THR A 8 -53.63 -29.88 -25.98
C THR A 8 -52.84 -28.61 -25.66
N ASP A 9 -53.47 -27.50 -26.03
CA ASP A 9 -53.15 -26.09 -25.88
C ASP A 9 -52.77 -25.63 -24.46
N PRO A 10 -51.73 -24.79 -24.30
CA PRO A 10 -51.66 -23.87 -23.18
C PRO A 10 -51.75 -22.39 -23.62
N ARG A 11 -52.80 -21.76 -23.08
CA ARG A 11 -53.08 -20.32 -22.96
C ARG A 11 -51.82 -19.40 -22.91
N PRO A 12 -51.81 -18.25 -23.62
CA PRO A 12 -50.74 -17.28 -23.52
C PRO A 12 -50.96 -16.27 -22.37
N HIS A 13 -49.95 -16.10 -21.51
CA HIS A 13 -49.83 -14.98 -20.59
C HIS A 13 -49.23 -13.76 -21.30
N GLY A 14 -49.82 -12.59 -21.04
CA GLY A 14 -49.64 -11.34 -21.78
C GLY A 14 -48.24 -10.72 -21.75
N ARG A 15 -47.83 -10.19 -22.90
CA ARG A 15 -46.74 -9.22 -23.05
C ARG A 15 -47.27 -7.80 -22.79
N LEU A 16 -46.77 -7.14 -21.76
CA LEU A 16 -46.85 -5.69 -21.60
C LEU A 16 -45.82 -5.04 -22.54
N GLY A 17 -46.30 -4.47 -23.65
CA GLY A 17 -45.50 -3.62 -24.52
C GLY A 17 -45.51 -2.18 -24.02
N LEU A 18 -44.38 -1.68 -23.52
CA LEU A 18 -44.18 -0.24 -23.30
C LEU A 18 -43.63 0.37 -24.59
N ARG A 19 -44.45 1.18 -25.26
CA ARG A 19 -44.05 2.04 -26.38
C ARG A 19 -43.22 3.21 -25.82
N TYR A 20 -42.01 3.39 -26.37
CA TYR A 20 -41.16 4.55 -26.09
C TYR A 20 -41.43 5.61 -27.17
N GLU A 21 -42.24 6.63 -26.86
CA GLU A 21 -42.42 7.78 -27.74
C GLU A 21 -41.20 8.72 -27.68
N ARG A 22 -40.64 9.03 -28.85
CA ARG A 22 -39.54 9.99 -29.03
C ARG A 22 -40.06 11.41 -28.88
N ARG A 23 -39.54 12.18 -27.92
CA ARG A 23 -39.69 13.65 -27.86
C ARG A 23 -38.67 14.34 -28.78
N PRO A 24 -39.05 15.38 -29.54
CA PRO A 24 -38.13 16.12 -30.41
C PRO A 24 -37.29 17.15 -29.65
N ALA A 25 -36.12 17.44 -30.21
CA ALA A 25 -35.10 18.36 -29.70
C ALA A 25 -35.54 19.83 -29.79
N SER A 26 -35.35 20.59 -28.71
CA SER A 26 -35.58 22.04 -28.68
C SER A 26 -34.33 22.81 -29.14
N THR A 27 -34.52 23.60 -30.18
CA THR A 27 -33.55 24.50 -30.83
C THR A 27 -33.08 25.67 -29.96
N LYS A 28 -31.80 26.01 -30.11
CA LYS A 28 -31.11 27.19 -29.55
C LYS A 28 -31.83 28.50 -29.94
N ARG A 29 -31.99 29.42 -28.98
CA ARG A 29 -32.35 30.82 -29.24
C ARG A 29 -31.20 31.73 -28.83
N GLN A 30 -30.70 32.46 -29.82
CA GLN A 30 -29.67 33.49 -29.73
C GLN A 30 -30.34 34.79 -29.27
N VAL A 31 -29.74 35.51 -28.32
CA VAL A 31 -30.09 36.91 -28.04
C VAL A 31 -28.78 37.72 -28.01
N ARG A 32 -28.75 38.78 -28.82
CA ARG A 32 -27.69 39.79 -28.95
C ARG A 32 -28.23 41.15 -28.45
N GLY A 33 -27.33 41.96 -27.88
CA GLY A 33 -27.43 43.42 -27.68
C GLY A 33 -28.12 43.82 -26.38
N ASP A 34 -27.65 44.76 -25.55
CA ASP A 34 -26.85 45.95 -25.88
C ASP A 34 -26.08 46.55 -24.67
N ALA A 35 -25.23 47.53 -25.00
CA ALA A 35 -24.06 48.01 -24.27
C ALA A 35 -24.28 48.94 -23.04
N GLY A 36 -23.23 49.01 -22.19
CA GLY A 36 -23.04 50.06 -21.18
C GLY A 36 -21.58 50.12 -20.68
N ARG A 37 -20.89 51.22 -20.99
CA ARG A 37 -19.45 51.53 -20.76
C ARG A 37 -19.01 51.50 -19.28
N ALA A 38 -17.75 51.13 -19.03
CA ALA A 38 -16.77 51.96 -18.30
C ALA A 38 -15.34 51.38 -18.32
N GLY A 39 -14.36 52.25 -18.61
CA GLY A 39 -13.09 52.31 -17.86
C GLY A 39 -11.92 51.44 -18.32
N ALA A 40 -10.98 52.06 -19.03
CA ALA A 40 -9.67 51.52 -19.38
C ALA A 40 -8.75 51.34 -18.14
N GLY A 41 -7.85 50.36 -18.18
CA GLY A 41 -6.65 50.36 -17.32
C GLY A 41 -5.95 49.01 -17.19
N ALA A 42 -4.67 48.99 -17.56
CA ALA A 42 -3.63 48.03 -17.19
C ALA A 42 -3.66 46.60 -17.79
N ARG A 43 -2.83 46.43 -18.82
CA ARG A 43 -2.27 45.14 -19.24
C ARG A 43 -1.22 44.71 -18.22
N HIS A 44 -1.35 43.53 -17.64
CA HIS A 44 -0.22 42.84 -16.99
C HIS A 44 0.03 41.48 -17.64
N ARG A 45 1.19 41.40 -18.31
CA ARG A 45 1.87 40.14 -18.64
C ARG A 45 2.22 39.44 -17.32
N LEU A 46 1.80 38.19 -17.16
CA LEU A 46 2.31 37.32 -16.10
C LEU A 46 3.46 36.50 -16.68
N CYS A 47 4.69 36.86 -16.27
CA CYS A 47 5.85 35.98 -16.34
C CYS A 47 5.76 34.92 -15.21
N PRO A 48 6.19 33.67 -15.46
CA PRO A 48 6.24 32.63 -14.44
C PRO A 48 7.54 32.77 -13.62
N GLY A 49 7.43 33.01 -12.31
CA GLY A 49 8.59 32.99 -11.41
C GLY A 49 8.44 33.84 -10.16
N ALA A 50 7.66 33.39 -9.18
CA ALA A 50 7.72 33.93 -7.82
C ALA A 50 6.93 33.07 -6.81
N PHE A 51 7.47 31.91 -6.41
CA PHE A 51 7.11 31.28 -5.13
C PHE A 51 8.34 30.65 -4.47
N GLY A 52 9.44 31.39 -4.51
CA GLY A 52 10.67 31.08 -3.79
C GLY A 52 11.24 32.36 -3.21
N ARG A 53 10.57 32.95 -2.22
CA ARG A 53 11.08 34.08 -1.40
C ARG A 53 10.24 34.36 -0.13
N ALA A 54 9.63 33.33 0.47
CA ALA A 54 8.90 33.44 1.74
C ALA A 54 9.36 32.45 2.83
N TRP A 55 10.58 31.90 2.70
CA TRP A 55 11.18 30.98 3.68
C TRP A 55 12.66 31.32 3.92
N ARG A 56 12.94 32.61 4.16
CA ARG A 56 14.22 33.11 4.69
C ARG A 56 14.00 34.30 5.63
N ARG A 57 13.06 34.14 6.57
CA ARG A 57 12.87 35.10 7.67
C ARG A 57 12.32 34.46 8.95
N PHE A 58 12.75 33.23 9.24
CA PHE A 58 12.46 32.56 10.52
C PHE A 58 13.66 31.78 11.11
N GLU A 59 14.89 32.10 10.67
CA GLU A 59 16.15 31.62 11.29
C GLU A 59 16.92 32.77 11.93
N GLY A 60 16.26 33.48 12.85
CA GLY A 60 16.86 34.67 13.46
C GLY A 60 16.20 35.05 14.77
N ARG A 61 16.11 34.08 15.69
CA ARG A 61 15.98 34.26 17.15
C ARG A 61 15.74 32.90 17.77
N LEU A 62 16.79 32.33 18.36
CA LEU A 62 16.79 31.71 19.68
C LEU A 62 18.25 31.37 19.99
N GLY A 63 18.85 32.26 20.78
CA GLY A 63 20.24 32.18 21.20
C GLY A 63 20.49 31.08 22.23
N ALA A 64 21.74 30.67 22.26
CA ALA A 64 22.34 29.72 23.18
C ALA A 64 22.00 29.99 24.66
N ARG A 65 21.64 28.92 25.38
CA ARG A 65 21.93 28.75 26.81
C ARG A 65 22.29 27.30 27.07
N GLN A 66 23.52 27.08 27.53
CA GLN A 66 23.96 25.83 28.15
C GLN A 66 23.25 25.65 29.50
N PRO A 67 22.90 24.42 29.91
CA PRO A 67 22.69 24.12 31.32
C PRO A 67 24.00 23.71 31.99
N GLU A 68 24.23 24.33 33.14
CA GLU A 68 25.35 24.16 34.04
C GLU A 68 25.39 22.76 34.68
N SER A 69 26.61 22.38 35.05
CA SER A 69 27.00 21.20 35.79
C SER A 69 26.24 21.02 37.11
N LEU A 70 25.57 19.88 37.28
CA LEU A 70 25.15 19.38 38.58
C LEU A 70 26.17 18.37 39.09
N GLY A 71 26.66 18.67 40.29
CA GLY A 71 27.83 18.07 40.92
C GLY A 71 27.70 16.60 41.30
N ALA A 72 28.87 15.99 41.42
CA ALA A 72 29.12 14.67 41.95
C ALA A 72 28.53 14.51 43.36
N MET A 73 27.81 13.40 43.59
CA MET A 73 27.51 12.90 44.93
C MET A 73 28.59 11.93 45.39
N ASP A 74 29.13 12.25 46.56
CA ASP A 74 30.05 11.49 47.41
C ASP A 74 29.31 10.33 48.11
N PRO A 75 29.76 9.06 47.99
CA PRO A 75 29.22 7.99 48.81
C PRO A 75 29.85 8.03 50.20
N GLY A 76 29.11 8.67 51.11
CA GLY A 76 29.36 8.69 52.54
C GLY A 76 29.51 7.30 53.16
N LYS A 77 30.53 7.21 54.01
CA LYS A 77 30.90 6.12 54.91
C LYS A 77 29.72 5.68 55.77
N VAL A 78 29.41 4.38 55.80
CA VAL A 78 28.66 3.76 56.90
C VAL A 78 29.58 2.79 57.62
N ASN A 79 29.98 3.21 58.81
CA ASN A 79 30.63 2.41 59.84
C ASN A 79 29.57 1.50 60.46
N MET A 80 29.74 0.18 60.39
CA MET A 80 29.10 -0.73 61.35
C MET A 80 30.13 -1.68 61.93
N THR A 81 30.07 -1.72 63.26
CA THR A 81 30.99 -2.27 64.23
C THR A 81 30.97 -3.80 64.25
N ARG A 82 32.16 -4.38 64.48
CA ARG A 82 32.35 -5.80 64.83
C ARG A 82 31.77 -6.10 66.21
N PRO A 83 31.33 -7.34 66.43
CA PRO A 83 31.68 -8.05 67.67
C PRO A 83 32.58 -9.25 67.40
N ARG A 84 33.47 -9.51 68.37
CA ARG A 84 34.39 -10.64 68.44
C ARG A 84 33.69 -11.90 68.98
N ALA A 85 34.07 -13.02 68.38
CA ALA A 85 34.43 -14.33 68.94
C ALA A 85 33.54 -15.00 70.02
N GLY A 86 33.03 -16.18 69.66
CA GLY A 86 32.74 -17.29 70.57
C GLY A 86 33.13 -18.61 69.91
N ARG A 87 34.06 -19.35 70.52
CA ARG A 87 34.51 -20.69 70.11
C ARG A 87 33.43 -21.73 70.42
N ALA A 88 33.20 -22.67 69.52
CA ALA A 88 32.78 -24.03 69.88
C ALA A 88 33.24 -25.00 68.78
N ALA A 89 34.05 -25.98 69.19
CA ALA A 89 34.48 -27.11 68.38
C ALA A 89 33.31 -28.09 68.20
N GLY A 90 33.15 -28.60 66.98
CA GLY A 90 32.17 -29.63 66.66
C GLY A 90 32.54 -30.30 65.34
N VAL A 91 33.22 -31.43 65.44
CA VAL A 91 33.48 -32.36 64.33
C VAL A 91 32.13 -32.89 63.85
N VAL A 92 31.77 -32.63 62.59
CA VAL A 92 30.68 -33.34 61.92
C VAL A 92 31.17 -33.83 60.55
N VAL A 93 31.00 -35.14 60.40
CA VAL A 93 31.43 -36.02 59.33
C VAL A 93 30.87 -35.57 57.99
N GLY A 94 31.75 -35.49 56.99
CA GLY A 94 31.40 -35.18 55.62
C GLY A 94 30.45 -36.22 55.02
N THR A 95 29.28 -35.76 54.62
CA THR A 95 28.43 -36.48 53.65
C THR A 95 28.22 -35.51 52.49
N ALA A 96 28.98 -35.69 51.42
CA ALA A 96 28.86 -34.88 50.21
C ALA A 96 27.56 -35.28 49.50
N VAL A 97 26.47 -34.55 49.79
CA VAL A 97 25.25 -34.59 48.97
C VAL A 97 25.57 -33.80 47.71
N LEU A 98 25.78 -34.54 46.62
CA LEU A 98 25.91 -34.00 45.28
C LEU A 98 24.55 -33.45 44.85
N CYS A 99 24.22 -32.21 45.25
CA CYS A 99 23.12 -31.47 44.65
C CYS A 99 23.53 -31.15 43.20
N ALA A 100 23.17 -32.03 42.28
CA ALA A 100 23.14 -31.73 40.86
C ALA A 100 22.09 -30.64 40.66
N ALA A 101 22.53 -29.38 40.73
CA ALA A 101 21.76 -28.26 40.22
C ALA A 101 21.58 -28.50 38.72
N VAL A 102 20.42 -29.05 38.35
CA VAL A 102 19.90 -28.90 36.99
C VAL A 102 19.64 -27.40 36.85
N ALA A 103 20.65 -26.68 36.41
CA ALA A 103 20.48 -25.36 35.86
C ALA A 103 19.55 -25.54 34.66
N CYS A 104 18.25 -25.38 34.90
CA CYS A 104 17.28 -25.15 33.87
C CYS A 104 17.70 -23.83 33.23
N GLY A 105 18.59 -23.93 32.24
CA GLY A 105 18.91 -22.83 31.36
C GLY A 105 17.63 -22.51 30.62
N ALA A 106 16.80 -21.66 31.22
CA ALA A 106 15.87 -20.84 30.49
C ALA A 106 16.74 -20.05 29.52
N ARG A 107 16.96 -20.62 28.33
CA ARG A 107 17.32 -19.84 27.16
C ARG A 107 16.17 -18.85 27.04
N THR A 108 16.36 -17.65 27.56
CA THR A 108 15.71 -16.47 27.04
C THR A 108 16.19 -16.39 25.59
N THR A 109 15.54 -17.16 24.71
CA THR A 109 15.41 -16.71 23.34
C THR A 109 14.79 -15.35 23.50
N ALA A 110 15.58 -14.29 23.35
CA ALA A 110 15.02 -12.99 23.02
C ALA A 110 14.08 -13.30 21.86
N ASP A 111 12.77 -13.31 22.15
CA ASP A 111 11.77 -13.71 21.18
C ASP A 111 11.98 -12.74 20.02
N LYS A 112 12.42 -13.27 18.87
CA LYS A 112 12.77 -12.41 17.75
C LYS A 112 11.49 -11.67 17.40
N SER A 113 11.45 -10.37 17.63
CA SER A 113 10.28 -9.53 17.38
C SER A 113 9.73 -9.82 15.99
N LEU A 114 8.53 -10.38 15.91
CA LEU A 114 7.90 -10.70 14.64
C LEU A 114 7.28 -9.42 14.07
N LYS A 115 7.98 -8.81 13.11
CA LYS A 115 7.54 -7.56 12.48
C LYS A 115 6.89 -7.80 11.14
N VAL A 116 5.77 -7.13 10.88
CA VAL A 116 5.02 -7.21 9.61
C VAL A 116 4.83 -5.80 9.06
N PHE A 117 5.04 -5.64 7.75
CA PHE A 117 4.80 -4.39 7.05
C PHE A 117 3.54 -4.49 6.20
N ILE A 118 2.63 -3.54 6.32
CA ILE A 118 1.40 -3.45 5.53
C ILE A 118 1.52 -2.23 4.63
N VAL A 119 1.38 -2.44 3.32
CA VAL A 119 1.22 -1.35 2.36
C VAL A 119 -0.25 -1.21 2.03
N VAL A 120 -0.71 0.04 2.00
CA VAL A 120 -2.10 0.40 1.79
C VAL A 120 -2.27 1.11 0.47
N ASP A 121 -3.25 0.65 -0.31
CA ASP A 121 -3.66 1.21 -1.58
C ASP A 121 -5.19 1.47 -1.61
N SER A 122 -5.69 2.28 -2.55
CA SER A 122 -7.02 2.91 -2.45
C SER A 122 -8.11 2.31 -3.31
N GLU A 123 -7.74 1.53 -4.33
CA GLU A 123 -8.63 1.05 -5.38
C GLU A 123 -9.26 -0.29 -5.02
N GLY A 124 -8.48 -1.17 -4.39
CA GLY A 124 -8.83 -2.51 -3.97
C GLY A 124 -9.63 -2.68 -2.66
N PRO A 125 -9.78 -1.69 -1.75
CA PRO A 125 -10.53 -1.88 -0.50
C PRO A 125 -11.97 -2.35 -0.72
N SER A 126 -12.52 -2.95 0.34
CA SER A 126 -13.90 -3.37 0.44
C SER A 126 -14.85 -2.19 0.22
N GLY A 127 -15.93 -2.42 -0.53
CA GLY A 127 -16.93 -1.38 -0.79
C GLY A 127 -16.57 -0.35 -1.88
N ILE A 128 -15.32 -0.32 -2.36
CA ILE A 128 -14.85 0.64 -3.37
C ILE A 128 -15.00 0.06 -4.79
N ALA A 129 -15.54 0.84 -5.73
CA ALA A 129 -15.61 0.50 -7.16
C ALA A 129 -15.34 1.69 -8.10
N ASP A 130 -14.97 2.84 -7.55
CA ASP A 130 -14.73 4.11 -8.24
C ASP A 130 -13.52 4.85 -7.61
N TYR A 131 -12.84 5.69 -8.38
CA TYR A 131 -11.72 6.49 -7.88
C TYR A 131 -12.18 7.54 -6.87
N TRP A 132 -11.48 7.66 -5.75
CA TRP A 132 -11.88 8.56 -4.65
C TRP A 132 -10.72 9.22 -3.91
N ALA A 133 -9.60 8.51 -3.74
CA ALA A 133 -8.43 8.92 -2.96
C ALA A 133 -7.71 10.17 -3.51
N HIS A 134 -8.21 10.73 -4.61
CA HIS A 134 -7.61 11.82 -5.36
C HIS A 134 -8.36 13.14 -5.19
N ASP A 135 -9.59 13.12 -4.69
CA ASP A 135 -10.44 14.30 -4.55
C ASP A 135 -11.03 14.39 -3.14
N PRO A 136 -10.40 15.16 -2.24
CA PRO A 136 -10.94 15.42 -0.91
C PRO A 136 -12.31 16.13 -0.90
N ARG A 137 -12.80 16.59 -2.07
CA ARG A 137 -14.12 17.21 -2.24
C ARG A 137 -15.20 16.19 -2.58
N ASP A 138 -14.85 14.93 -2.86
CA ASP A 138 -15.85 13.86 -3.01
C ASP A 138 -16.68 13.80 -1.72
N PRO A 139 -18.03 13.96 -1.79
CA PRO A 139 -18.88 13.92 -0.61
C PRO A 139 -18.78 12.59 0.15
N PHE A 140 -18.37 11.50 -0.52
CA PHE A 140 -18.17 10.18 0.07
C PHE A 140 -16.72 9.92 0.52
N TYR A 141 -15.81 10.90 0.40
CA TYR A 141 -14.41 10.75 0.78
C TYR A 141 -14.24 10.27 2.24
N PRO A 142 -14.96 10.83 3.24
CA PRO A 142 -14.87 10.33 4.62
C PRO A 142 -15.31 8.87 4.78
N GLU A 143 -16.44 8.48 4.18
CA GLU A 143 -16.94 7.10 4.25
C GLU A 143 -16.00 6.12 3.58
N LYS A 144 -15.43 6.48 2.43
CA LYS A 144 -14.46 5.63 1.70
C LYS A 144 -13.16 5.45 2.48
N ARG A 145 -12.69 6.47 3.19
CA ARG A 145 -11.57 6.33 4.15
C ARG A 145 -11.93 5.39 5.29
N GLN A 146 -13.15 5.44 5.83
CA GLN A 146 -13.57 4.50 6.87
C GLN A 146 -13.62 3.05 6.38
N LEU A 147 -14.01 2.82 5.12
CA LEU A 147 -13.94 1.50 4.49
C LEU A 147 -12.49 1.01 4.41
N LEU A 148 -11.58 1.86 3.92
CA LEU A 148 -10.14 1.58 3.88
C LEU A 148 -9.59 1.23 5.28
N MET A 149 -9.87 2.07 6.28
CA MET A 149 -9.40 1.86 7.66
C MET A 149 -9.92 0.55 8.25
N GLY A 150 -11.15 0.15 7.92
CA GLY A 150 -11.70 -1.13 8.37
C GLY A 150 -10.91 -2.34 7.83
N ASP A 151 -10.50 -2.31 6.57
CA ASP A 151 -9.70 -3.38 5.96
C ASP A 151 -8.27 -3.40 6.51
N VAL A 152 -7.66 -2.22 6.67
CA VAL A 152 -6.31 -2.08 7.27
C VAL A 152 -6.29 -2.61 8.70
N ASN A 153 -7.23 -2.19 9.54
CA ASN A 153 -7.27 -2.62 10.94
C ASN A 153 -7.57 -4.12 11.07
N ALA A 154 -8.40 -4.68 10.19
CA ALA A 154 -8.61 -6.13 10.15
C ALA A 154 -7.32 -6.89 9.81
N ALA A 155 -6.50 -6.38 8.89
CA ALA A 155 -5.20 -6.98 8.59
C ALA A 155 -4.24 -6.89 9.80
N VAL A 156 -4.23 -5.74 10.51
CA VAL A 156 -3.45 -5.58 11.75
C VAL A 156 -3.90 -6.60 12.81
N GLU A 157 -5.20 -6.70 13.09
CA GLU A 157 -5.76 -7.67 14.04
C GLU A 157 -5.35 -9.11 13.71
N GLY A 158 -5.39 -9.49 12.44
CA GLY A 158 -4.93 -10.80 11.98
C GLY A 158 -3.44 -11.04 12.23
N CYS A 159 -2.59 -10.04 11.97
CA CYS A 159 -1.16 -10.11 12.25
C CYS A 159 -0.89 -10.30 13.75
N LEU A 160 -1.53 -9.50 14.60
CA LEU A 160 -1.39 -9.59 16.06
C LEU A 160 -1.87 -10.95 16.58
N ALA A 161 -2.98 -11.46 16.05
CA ALA A 161 -3.50 -12.80 16.38
C ALA A 161 -2.58 -13.95 15.95
N ALA A 162 -1.62 -13.71 15.05
CA ALA A 162 -0.56 -14.64 14.68
C ALA A 162 0.74 -14.45 15.50
N GLY A 163 0.75 -13.53 16.47
CA GLY A 163 1.91 -13.24 17.31
C GLY A 163 2.86 -12.19 16.75
N ALA A 164 2.44 -11.37 15.78
CA ALA A 164 3.22 -10.20 15.40
C ALA A 164 3.38 -9.27 16.60
N THR A 165 4.62 -8.88 16.91
CA THR A 165 4.94 -7.97 18.01
C THR A 165 5.05 -6.52 17.55
N GLU A 166 5.12 -6.31 16.23
CA GLU A 166 5.16 -4.98 15.62
C GLU A 166 4.50 -5.03 14.24
N VAL A 167 3.54 -4.14 14.01
CA VAL A 167 2.89 -3.99 12.71
C VAL A 167 3.07 -2.54 12.27
N VAL A 168 3.71 -2.34 11.12
CA VAL A 168 3.91 -1.01 10.52
C VAL A 168 3.02 -0.91 9.29
N VAL A 169 2.20 0.11 9.24
CA VAL A 169 1.28 0.41 8.13
C VAL A 169 1.83 1.62 7.38
N SER A 170 2.00 1.49 6.07
CA SER A 170 2.41 2.57 5.19
C SER A 170 1.30 2.90 4.20
N ASP A 171 0.91 4.15 4.19
CA ASP A 171 -0.05 4.69 3.25
C ASP A 171 0.65 5.06 1.94
N ASP A 172 0.58 4.18 0.93
CA ASP A 172 1.10 4.44 -0.42
C ASP A 172 -0.01 4.86 -1.39
N THR A 173 -1.19 5.20 -0.87
CA THR A 173 -2.22 5.85 -1.68
C THR A 173 -1.71 7.21 -2.17
N LYS A 174 -2.43 7.83 -3.11
CA LYS A 174 -2.05 9.15 -3.61
C LYS A 174 -1.82 10.16 -2.48
N PHE A 175 -0.59 10.69 -2.44
CA PHE A 175 -0.04 11.62 -1.43
C PHE A 175 0.21 11.03 -0.03
N GLY A 176 -0.13 9.77 0.22
CA GLY A 176 0.06 9.08 1.51
C GLY A 176 -0.78 9.64 2.65
N VAL A 177 -2.03 10.06 2.37
CA VAL A 177 -2.89 10.79 3.33
C VAL A 177 -4.34 10.28 3.43
N ASN A 178 -4.62 9.08 2.91
CA ASN A 178 -5.97 8.52 2.91
C ASN A 178 -6.26 7.67 4.17
N THR A 179 -5.23 7.17 4.84
CA THR A 179 -5.33 6.62 6.20
C THR A 179 -5.69 7.73 7.20
N ILE A 180 -6.45 7.38 8.24
CA ILE A 180 -6.89 8.32 9.29
C ILE A 180 -6.11 7.95 10.57
N PRO A 181 -5.16 8.79 11.03
CA PRO A 181 -4.36 8.49 12.22
C PRO A 181 -5.19 8.15 13.46
N GLU A 182 -6.29 8.87 13.70
CA GLU A 182 -7.17 8.63 14.85
C GLU A 182 -7.90 7.27 14.78
N LEU A 183 -8.01 6.67 13.60
CA LEU A 183 -8.70 5.39 13.42
C LEU A 183 -7.75 4.20 13.26
N ILE A 184 -6.43 4.42 13.27
CA ILE A 184 -5.49 3.31 13.14
C ILE A 184 -5.58 2.41 14.38
N HIS A 185 -5.43 1.11 14.19
CA HIS A 185 -5.35 0.18 15.32
C HIS A 185 -4.25 0.62 16.30
N PRO A 186 -4.50 0.68 17.62
CA PRO A 186 -3.58 1.30 18.59
C PRO A 186 -2.21 0.62 18.70
N GLU A 187 -2.14 -0.68 18.42
CA GLU A 187 -0.88 -1.44 18.38
C GLU A 187 -0.10 -1.31 17.06
N ALA A 188 -0.65 -0.62 16.06
CA ALA A 188 0.04 -0.39 14.79
C ALA A 188 0.79 0.95 14.79
N LYS A 189 1.89 1.00 14.04
CA LYS A 189 2.60 2.23 13.71
C LYS A 189 2.21 2.68 12.31
N LEU A 190 1.96 3.97 12.11
CA LEU A 190 1.53 4.52 10.83
C LEU A 190 2.60 5.41 10.20
N ILE A 191 2.93 5.13 8.94
CA ILE A 191 3.71 5.98 8.04
C ILE A 191 2.71 6.68 7.11
N THR A 192 2.65 8.01 7.20
CA THR A 192 1.76 8.88 6.41
C THR A 192 2.47 10.18 6.09
N GLY A 193 2.07 10.84 5.00
CA GLY A 193 2.60 12.13 4.58
C GLY A 193 3.10 12.13 3.13
N ARG A 194 3.37 13.34 2.64
CA ARG A 194 3.85 13.55 1.28
C ARG A 194 5.34 13.32 1.18
N GLY A 195 5.74 12.39 0.32
CA GLY A 195 7.10 12.29 -0.18
C GLY A 195 7.71 10.92 -0.03
N PHE A 196 8.70 10.68 -0.87
CA PHE A 196 9.48 9.46 -0.91
C PHE A 196 10.91 9.83 -0.49
N GLY A 197 11.21 9.72 0.81
CA GLY A 197 12.52 10.06 1.37
C GLY A 197 13.50 8.88 1.43
N SER A 198 13.12 7.74 0.85
CA SER A 198 13.82 6.45 0.96
C SER A 198 14.40 6.01 -0.39
N PRO A 199 15.53 5.27 -0.39
CA PRO A 199 16.03 4.56 -1.56
C PRO A 199 14.99 3.59 -2.17
N VAL A 200 14.03 3.14 -1.36
CA VAL A 200 12.82 2.42 -1.79
C VAL A 200 11.60 3.25 -1.41
N PRO A 201 11.19 4.21 -2.25
CA PRO A 201 10.06 5.10 -2.03
C PRO A 201 8.81 4.44 -1.43
N MET A 202 8.38 3.34 -2.05
CA MET A 202 7.12 2.65 -1.76
C MET A 202 7.17 1.74 -0.51
N LEU A 203 8.36 1.50 0.05
CA LEU A 203 8.57 0.68 1.25
C LEU A 203 9.42 1.42 2.30
N GLN A 204 9.19 2.73 2.44
CA GLN A 204 9.85 3.54 3.46
C GLN A 204 9.73 2.89 4.84
N GLY A 205 10.86 2.76 5.55
CA GLY A 205 10.87 2.22 6.92
C GLY A 205 10.89 0.69 7.02
N VAL A 206 10.93 -0.03 5.90
CA VAL A 206 11.15 -1.48 5.90
C VAL A 206 12.64 -1.81 5.86
N ASP A 207 13.03 -2.88 6.56
CA ASP A 207 14.38 -3.45 6.52
C ASP A 207 14.31 -4.99 6.58
N SER A 208 15.45 -5.67 6.57
CA SER A 208 15.53 -7.14 6.59
C SER A 208 15.11 -7.78 7.92
N SER A 209 14.74 -7.01 8.95
CA SER A 209 14.20 -7.54 10.22
C SER A 209 12.72 -7.91 10.15
N PHE A 210 12.01 -7.48 9.10
CA PHE A 210 10.61 -7.84 8.87
C PHE A 210 10.47 -9.30 8.41
N ALA A 211 9.34 -9.93 8.75
CA ALA A 211 9.04 -11.29 8.29
C ALA A 211 8.41 -11.33 6.90
N GLY A 212 7.81 -10.23 6.45
CA GLY A 212 7.16 -10.13 5.15
C GLY A 212 6.32 -8.87 5.02
N VAL A 213 5.81 -8.67 3.80
CA VAL A 213 4.97 -7.52 3.42
C VAL A 213 3.57 -7.99 3.04
N ILE A 214 2.55 -7.30 3.52
CA ILE A 214 1.14 -7.49 3.15
C ILE A 214 0.71 -6.30 2.30
N LEU A 215 0.02 -6.56 1.20
CA LEU A 215 -0.59 -5.51 0.37
C LEU A 215 -2.11 -5.50 0.61
N VAL A 216 -2.63 -4.39 1.11
CA VAL A 216 -4.07 -4.21 1.43
C VAL A 216 -4.66 -3.15 0.52
N GLY A 217 -5.82 -3.44 -0.05
CA GLY A 217 -6.51 -2.50 -0.92
C GLY A 217 -5.88 -2.40 -2.31
N THR A 218 -5.14 -3.43 -2.73
CA THR A 218 -4.39 -3.45 -3.99
C THR A 218 -5.28 -3.80 -5.19
N HIS A 219 -4.96 -3.24 -6.35
CA HIS A 219 -5.64 -3.53 -7.62
C HIS A 219 -4.79 -4.34 -8.60
N ALA A 220 -5.44 -4.84 -9.66
CA ALA A 220 -4.76 -5.54 -10.75
C ALA A 220 -4.08 -4.54 -11.71
N LYS A 221 -3.13 -5.02 -12.51
CA LYS A 221 -2.41 -4.23 -13.52
C LYS A 221 -3.30 -3.76 -14.67
N GLU A 222 -2.82 -2.75 -15.38
CA GLU A 222 -3.48 -2.20 -16.58
C GLU A 222 -3.83 -3.29 -17.59
N GLY A 223 -5.03 -3.20 -18.17
CA GLY A 223 -5.51 -4.16 -19.16
C GLY A 223 -5.96 -5.51 -18.61
N THR A 224 -5.93 -5.72 -17.28
CA THR A 224 -6.46 -6.96 -16.68
C THR A 224 -7.98 -7.04 -16.89
N PRO A 225 -8.50 -8.04 -17.62
CA PRO A 225 -9.94 -8.27 -17.73
C PRO A 225 -10.52 -8.44 -16.33
N ASP A 226 -11.76 -8.01 -16.09
CA ASP A 226 -12.45 -8.10 -14.79
C ASP A 226 -11.75 -7.43 -13.58
N GLY A 227 -10.64 -6.73 -13.79
CA GLY A 227 -9.96 -5.97 -12.74
C GLY A 227 -10.68 -4.68 -12.39
N VAL A 228 -11.03 -4.50 -11.12
CA VAL A 228 -11.66 -3.27 -10.61
C VAL A 228 -10.60 -2.17 -10.50
N LEU A 229 -10.84 -1.03 -11.15
CA LEU A 229 -9.91 0.11 -11.23
C LEU A 229 -8.48 -0.29 -11.67
N ALA A 230 -8.38 -1.33 -12.51
CA ALA A 230 -7.11 -1.91 -12.91
C ALA A 230 -6.27 -0.90 -13.71
N HIS A 231 -5.04 -0.68 -13.25
CA HIS A 231 -4.08 0.23 -13.87
C HIS A 231 -2.65 -0.06 -13.39
N THR A 232 -1.68 0.70 -13.89
CA THR A 232 -0.30 0.68 -13.38
C THR A 232 0.23 2.11 -13.31
N PHE A 233 0.50 2.58 -12.10
CA PHE A 233 0.86 3.92 -11.64
C PHE A 233 -0.17 5.04 -11.89
N THR A 234 -0.70 5.15 -13.10
CA THR A 234 -1.52 6.31 -13.51
C THR A 234 -2.90 5.93 -14.01
N GLY A 235 -3.80 5.56 -13.09
CA GLY A 235 -5.19 5.21 -13.40
C GLY A 235 -6.12 6.42 -13.55
N ALA A 236 -6.29 7.21 -12.49
CA ALA A 236 -7.28 8.30 -12.45
C ALA A 236 -7.05 9.44 -13.48
N SER A 237 -5.85 9.53 -14.06
CA SER A 237 -5.52 10.56 -15.07
C SER A 237 -5.86 10.15 -16.51
N GLY A 238 -6.32 8.91 -16.73
CA GLY A 238 -6.54 8.35 -18.07
C GLY A 238 -5.25 8.08 -18.86
N LYS A 239 -4.07 8.38 -18.28
CA LYS A 239 -2.75 8.10 -18.85
C LYS A 239 -2.34 6.66 -18.53
N HIS A 240 -3.18 5.70 -18.89
CA HIS A 240 -2.94 4.28 -18.68
C HIS A 240 -1.58 3.84 -19.22
N ARG A 241 -0.91 2.91 -18.55
CA ARG A 241 0.42 2.43 -18.95
C ARG A 241 0.53 0.95 -18.68
N ARG A 242 1.19 0.25 -19.59
CA ARG A 242 1.55 -1.15 -19.41
C ARG A 242 3.05 -1.25 -19.25
N TYR A 243 3.50 -2.09 -18.33
CA TYR A 243 4.91 -2.26 -18.01
C TYR A 243 5.34 -3.70 -18.22
N TRP A 244 6.61 -3.89 -18.60
CA TRP A 244 7.24 -5.19 -18.64
C TRP A 244 8.60 -5.15 -17.98
N TYR A 245 8.90 -6.20 -17.20
CA TYR A 245 10.24 -6.50 -16.71
C TYR A 245 10.72 -7.80 -17.34
N ASN A 246 11.84 -7.74 -18.06
CA ASN A 246 12.43 -8.88 -18.77
C ASN A 246 11.42 -9.65 -19.66
N GLY A 247 10.54 -8.91 -20.33
CA GLY A 247 9.52 -9.45 -21.23
C GLY A 247 8.24 -9.95 -20.55
N GLN A 248 8.20 -10.07 -19.22
CA GLN A 248 6.98 -10.37 -18.47
C GLN A 248 6.22 -9.09 -18.17
N GLU A 249 4.92 -9.07 -18.45
CA GLU A 249 4.06 -7.93 -18.12
C GLU A 249 3.80 -7.85 -16.62
N ILE A 250 3.91 -6.65 -16.08
CA ILE A 250 3.85 -6.40 -14.64
C ILE A 250 2.91 -5.26 -14.30
N GLY A 251 2.31 -5.35 -13.11
CA GLY A 251 1.71 -4.22 -12.41
C GLY A 251 2.46 -3.90 -11.13
N GLU A 252 1.83 -3.09 -10.29
CA GLU A 252 2.40 -2.60 -9.04
C GLU A 252 2.70 -3.72 -8.05
N ILE A 253 1.94 -4.81 -8.04
CA ILE A 253 2.22 -6.00 -7.22
C ILE A 253 3.64 -6.50 -7.45
N ALA A 254 4.09 -6.56 -8.70
CA ALA A 254 5.45 -7.00 -9.03
C ALA A 254 6.52 -5.99 -8.64
N ILE A 255 6.18 -4.70 -8.63
CA ILE A 255 7.07 -3.61 -8.23
C ILE A 255 7.31 -3.69 -6.73
N TYR A 256 6.25 -3.82 -5.94
CA TYR A 256 6.33 -4.10 -4.51
C TYR A 256 7.10 -5.39 -4.22
N ALA A 257 6.80 -6.46 -4.94
CA ALA A 257 7.46 -7.74 -4.73
C ALA A 257 8.96 -7.68 -5.07
N ALA A 258 9.35 -6.97 -6.13
CA ALA A 258 10.75 -6.79 -6.50
C ALA A 258 11.50 -5.94 -5.47
N ALA A 259 10.87 -4.88 -4.97
CA ALA A 259 11.41 -4.01 -3.92
C ALA A 259 11.58 -4.76 -2.59
N ALA A 260 10.55 -5.48 -2.15
CA ALA A 260 10.61 -6.32 -0.95
C ALA A 260 11.66 -7.42 -1.10
N GLY A 261 11.71 -8.07 -2.27
CA GLY A 261 12.65 -9.15 -2.54
C GLY A 261 14.11 -8.71 -2.62
N HIS A 262 14.37 -7.45 -2.99
CA HIS A 262 15.70 -6.84 -2.89
C HIS A 262 16.18 -6.78 -1.42
N LEU A 263 15.27 -6.59 -0.48
CA LEU A 263 15.53 -6.62 0.97
C LEU A 263 15.46 -8.03 1.57
N GLY A 264 15.24 -9.06 0.73
CA GLY A 264 15.11 -10.44 1.16
C GLY A 264 13.76 -10.77 1.78
N LEU A 265 12.74 -9.94 1.57
CA LEU A 265 11.40 -10.11 2.14
C LEU A 265 10.41 -10.67 1.11
N PRO A 266 9.53 -11.61 1.49
CA PRO A 266 8.40 -12.03 0.66
C PRO A 266 7.21 -11.06 0.79
N ILE A 267 6.41 -10.98 -0.27
CA ILE A 267 5.00 -10.59 -0.13
C ILE A 267 4.27 -11.82 0.42
N ILE A 268 3.61 -11.68 1.57
CA ILE A 268 2.97 -12.80 2.27
C ILE A 268 1.45 -12.82 2.11
N MET A 269 0.85 -11.67 1.79
CA MET A 269 -0.57 -11.59 1.50
C MET A 269 -0.89 -10.44 0.55
N VAL A 270 -1.90 -10.64 -0.29
CA VAL A 270 -2.51 -9.58 -1.11
C VAL A 270 -4.04 -9.59 -0.94
N ALA A 271 -4.62 -8.44 -0.60
CA ALA A 271 -6.07 -8.25 -0.50
C ALA A 271 -6.57 -7.22 -1.51
N GLY A 272 -7.59 -7.60 -2.29
CA GLY A 272 -8.14 -6.79 -3.37
C GLY A 272 -9.32 -7.47 -4.07
N CYS A 273 -9.47 -7.27 -5.38
CA CYS A 273 -10.49 -8.00 -6.15
C CYS A 273 -10.02 -9.40 -6.58
N GLU A 274 -10.93 -10.23 -7.10
CA GLU A 274 -10.59 -11.56 -7.64
C GLU A 274 -9.45 -11.50 -8.68
N ALA A 275 -9.46 -10.48 -9.56
CA ALA A 275 -8.41 -10.27 -10.56
C ALA A 275 -7.05 -9.96 -9.92
N THR A 276 -7.02 -9.11 -8.90
CA THR A 276 -5.81 -8.80 -8.11
C THR A 276 -5.23 -10.09 -7.52
N CYS A 277 -6.09 -10.93 -6.94
CA CYS A 277 -5.68 -12.18 -6.30
C CYS A 277 -5.12 -13.19 -7.31
N ARG A 278 -5.74 -13.27 -8.49
CA ARG A 278 -5.28 -14.10 -9.61
C ARG A 278 -3.91 -13.66 -10.09
N GLU A 279 -3.74 -12.37 -10.38
CA GLU A 279 -2.44 -11.81 -10.79
C GLU A 279 -1.35 -12.06 -9.74
N ALA A 280 -1.66 -11.84 -8.45
CA ALA A 280 -0.71 -12.04 -7.38
C ALA A 280 -0.21 -13.49 -7.30
N ARG A 281 -1.10 -14.48 -7.44
CA ARG A 281 -0.72 -15.90 -7.45
C ARG A 281 0.04 -16.32 -8.70
N GLU A 282 -0.36 -15.82 -9.87
CA GLU A 282 0.36 -16.06 -11.13
C GLU A 282 1.81 -15.58 -11.04
N LEU A 283 2.04 -14.46 -10.34
CA LEU A 283 3.37 -13.88 -10.15
C LEU A 283 4.18 -14.55 -9.04
N LEU A 284 3.57 -14.77 -7.87
CA LEU A 284 4.27 -15.10 -6.62
C LEU A 284 4.10 -16.56 -6.17
N GLY A 285 3.27 -17.33 -6.86
CA GLY A 285 2.98 -18.73 -6.59
C GLY A 285 1.68 -18.96 -5.83
N ASN A 286 1.20 -20.20 -5.87
CA ASN A 286 -0.09 -20.60 -5.30
C ASN A 286 -0.11 -20.63 -3.76
N ASP A 287 1.06 -20.69 -3.13
CA ASP A 287 1.21 -20.64 -1.67
C ASP A 287 0.96 -19.24 -1.09
N LEU A 288 0.83 -18.21 -1.95
CA LEU A 288 0.49 -16.85 -1.52
C LEU A 288 -0.94 -16.81 -0.97
N VAL A 289 -1.08 -16.28 0.24
CA VAL A 289 -2.40 -15.96 0.79
C VAL A 289 -2.99 -14.77 0.03
N THR A 290 -4.19 -14.93 -0.51
CA THR A 290 -4.90 -13.81 -1.12
C THR A 290 -6.33 -13.75 -0.63
N VAL A 291 -6.84 -12.52 -0.49
CA VAL A 291 -8.19 -12.27 0.02
C VAL A 291 -8.95 -11.43 -1.00
N ALA A 292 -9.88 -12.07 -1.72
CA ALA A 292 -10.76 -11.40 -2.66
C ALA A 292 -11.97 -10.81 -1.92
N VAL A 293 -12.04 -9.48 -1.83
CA VAL A 293 -13.12 -8.75 -1.15
C VAL A 293 -14.26 -8.36 -2.09
N LYS A 294 -14.03 -8.48 -3.39
CA LYS A 294 -14.97 -8.13 -4.47
C LYS A 294 -14.63 -8.86 -5.77
N LYS A 295 -15.62 -9.01 -6.62
CA LYS A 295 -15.49 -9.53 -7.99
C LYS A 295 -15.77 -8.41 -8.99
N GLY A 296 -14.85 -8.14 -9.90
CA GLY A 296 -15.10 -7.17 -10.95
C GLY A 296 -15.91 -7.77 -12.11
N PHE A 297 -16.73 -6.93 -12.73
CA PHE A 297 -17.32 -7.20 -14.05
C PHE A 297 -16.59 -6.38 -15.13
N ASN A 298 -16.15 -5.18 -14.77
CA ASN A 298 -15.31 -4.29 -15.55
C ASN A 298 -14.63 -3.28 -14.59
N PRO A 299 -13.75 -2.38 -15.06
CA PRO A 299 -13.01 -1.47 -14.19
C PRO A 299 -13.87 -0.59 -13.27
N GLY A 300 -15.09 -0.23 -13.67
CA GLY A 300 -15.99 0.64 -12.91
C GLY A 300 -17.20 -0.09 -12.29
N ARG A 301 -17.24 -1.42 -12.31
CA ARG A 301 -18.40 -2.17 -11.79
C ARG A 301 -17.98 -3.48 -11.17
N ALA A 302 -18.40 -3.70 -9.93
CA ALA A 302 -18.06 -4.87 -9.14
C ALA A 302 -19.26 -5.42 -8.36
N LEU A 303 -19.23 -6.72 -8.10
CA LEU A 303 -19.99 -7.38 -7.04
C LEU A 303 -19.18 -7.28 -5.75
N LEU A 304 -19.73 -6.55 -4.78
CA LEU A 304 -19.08 -6.26 -3.52
C LEU A 304 -19.55 -7.26 -2.45
N LEU A 305 -18.62 -7.76 -1.64
CA LEU A 305 -18.98 -8.42 -0.39
C LEU A 305 -19.21 -7.36 0.69
N ALA A 306 -20.08 -7.64 1.65
CA ALA A 306 -20.34 -6.72 2.76
C ALA A 306 -19.04 -6.45 3.56
N PRO A 307 -18.67 -5.20 3.87
CA PRO A 307 -17.42 -4.88 4.57
C PRO A 307 -17.24 -5.63 5.91
N LYS A 308 -18.33 -5.89 6.64
CA LYS A 308 -18.27 -6.72 7.87
C LYS A 308 -17.75 -8.13 7.59
N LYS A 309 -18.12 -8.74 6.46
CA LYS A 309 -17.67 -10.07 6.05
C LYS A 309 -16.21 -10.04 5.57
N THR A 310 -15.86 -9.05 4.76
CA THR A 310 -14.50 -8.96 4.19
C THR A 310 -13.45 -8.70 5.25
N ARG A 311 -13.75 -7.91 6.30
CA ARG A 311 -12.87 -7.72 7.46
C ARG A 311 -12.52 -9.04 8.15
N VAL A 312 -13.50 -9.91 8.38
CA VAL A 312 -13.25 -11.26 8.94
C VAL A 312 -12.34 -12.08 8.01
N MET A 313 -12.55 -12.00 6.70
CA MET A 313 -11.71 -12.69 5.71
C MET A 313 -10.28 -12.14 5.69
N ILE A 314 -10.11 -10.82 5.77
CA ILE A 314 -8.80 -10.16 5.79
C ILE A 314 -8.04 -10.52 7.07
N ALA A 315 -8.68 -10.46 8.24
CA ALA A 315 -8.06 -10.84 9.50
C ALA A 315 -7.62 -12.32 9.51
N ALA A 316 -8.47 -13.22 9.00
CA ALA A 316 -8.13 -14.63 8.87
C ALA A 316 -6.94 -14.84 7.90
N GLY A 317 -6.96 -14.17 6.74
CA GLY A 317 -5.87 -14.24 5.76
C GLY A 317 -4.56 -13.68 6.30
N ALA A 318 -4.59 -12.55 6.99
CA ALA A 318 -3.38 -11.96 7.58
C ALA A 318 -2.79 -12.87 8.65
N LYS A 319 -3.64 -13.49 9.48
CA LYS A 319 -3.20 -14.49 10.47
C LYS A 319 -2.51 -15.69 9.81
N GLU A 320 -3.12 -16.23 8.77
CA GLU A 320 -2.55 -17.35 7.99
C GLU A 320 -1.21 -16.96 7.34
N ALA A 321 -1.16 -15.80 6.70
CA ALA A 321 0.03 -15.29 6.01
C ALA A 321 1.21 -15.12 6.97
N VAL A 322 0.99 -14.53 8.14
CA VAL A 322 2.03 -14.34 9.15
C VAL A 322 2.50 -15.67 9.72
N THR A 323 1.58 -16.62 9.96
CA THR A 323 1.92 -17.97 10.43
C THR A 323 2.84 -18.70 9.45
N HIS A 324 2.67 -18.47 8.14
CA HIS A 324 3.42 -19.14 7.09
C HIS A 324 4.55 -18.30 6.48
N ALA A 325 4.77 -17.06 6.95
CA ALA A 325 5.69 -16.10 6.34
C ALA A 325 7.10 -16.68 6.10
N ARG A 326 7.63 -17.46 7.05
CA ARG A 326 8.97 -18.08 6.95
C ARG A 326 9.13 -19.09 5.81
N ARG A 327 8.02 -19.62 5.27
CA ARG A 327 8.03 -20.58 4.15
C ARG A 327 7.94 -19.88 2.80
N MET A 328 7.51 -18.63 2.76
CA MET A 328 7.33 -17.88 1.52
C MET A 328 8.66 -17.35 1.01
N LYS A 329 8.82 -17.38 -0.31
CA LYS A 329 10.08 -17.01 -0.97
C LYS A 329 10.01 -15.56 -1.45
N PRO A 330 11.05 -14.75 -1.21
CA PRO A 330 11.17 -13.43 -1.81
C PRO A 330 11.15 -13.49 -3.34
N TYR A 331 10.41 -12.58 -3.98
CA TYR A 331 10.40 -12.46 -5.44
C TYR A 331 11.62 -11.69 -5.91
N ARG A 332 12.46 -12.31 -6.76
CA ARG A 332 13.68 -11.68 -7.28
C ARG A 332 13.61 -11.55 -8.79
N VAL A 333 13.79 -10.32 -9.28
CA VAL A 333 13.93 -10.05 -10.72
C VAL A 333 15.37 -10.31 -11.13
N LYS A 334 15.56 -11.00 -12.25
CA LYS A 334 16.89 -11.20 -12.84
C LYS A 334 17.48 -9.86 -13.30
N LEU A 335 18.71 -9.57 -12.88
CA LEU A 335 19.45 -8.39 -13.29
C LEU A 335 20.35 -8.69 -14.52
N PRO A 336 20.60 -7.68 -15.38
CA PRO A 336 19.93 -6.37 -15.42
C PRO A 336 18.47 -6.50 -15.86
N ILE A 337 17.65 -5.51 -15.54
CA ILE A 337 16.22 -5.50 -15.84
C ILE A 337 15.98 -4.70 -17.12
N THR A 338 15.47 -5.35 -18.16
CA THR A 338 14.90 -4.63 -19.30
C THR A 338 13.49 -4.17 -18.93
N VAL A 339 13.34 -2.85 -18.77
CA VAL A 339 12.08 -2.19 -18.46
C VAL A 339 11.49 -1.65 -19.76
N ARG A 340 10.28 -2.09 -20.08
CA ARG A 340 9.51 -1.55 -21.20
C ARG A 340 8.23 -0.92 -20.67
N VAL A 341 7.89 0.26 -21.18
CA VAL A 341 6.62 0.95 -20.88
C VAL A 341 5.91 1.28 -22.18
N GLN A 342 4.63 0.92 -22.27
CA GLN A 342 3.77 1.23 -23.40
C GLN A 342 2.64 2.15 -22.97
N PHE A 343 2.43 3.20 -23.76
CA PHE A 343 1.39 4.21 -23.61
C PHE A 343 0.22 3.94 -24.57
N PRO A 344 -0.98 4.47 -24.31
CA PRO A 344 -2.14 4.23 -25.17
C PRO A 344 -1.98 4.91 -26.53
N ASN A 345 -1.26 6.04 -26.57
CA ASN A 345 -1.03 6.84 -27.77
C ASN A 345 0.37 7.49 -27.76
N LYS A 346 0.71 8.08 -28.91
CA LYS A 346 2.01 8.71 -29.14
C LYS A 346 2.20 9.97 -28.29
N GLU A 347 1.12 10.73 -28.08
CA GLU A 347 1.16 11.99 -27.35
C GLU A 347 1.60 11.80 -25.90
N PHE A 348 1.11 10.76 -25.22
CA PHE A 348 1.56 10.44 -23.87
C PHE A 348 2.98 9.88 -23.81
N ALA A 349 3.41 9.14 -24.84
CA ALA A 349 4.80 8.69 -24.94
C ALA A 349 5.76 9.89 -25.16
N ASP A 350 5.37 10.88 -25.97
CA ASP A 350 6.12 12.12 -26.23
C ASP A 350 6.21 12.95 -24.94
N GLU A 351 5.07 13.16 -24.25
CA GLU A 351 5.01 13.89 -22.98
C GLU A 351 5.88 13.23 -21.90
N TYR A 352 5.77 11.91 -21.75
CA TYR A 352 6.53 11.17 -20.74
C TYR A 352 8.04 11.25 -20.99
N GLU A 353 8.49 11.02 -22.23
CA GLU A 353 9.90 11.12 -22.60
C GLU A 353 10.45 12.54 -22.38
N SER A 354 9.72 13.56 -22.84
CA SER A 354 10.11 14.97 -22.67
C SER A 354 10.29 15.34 -21.20
N ASN A 355 9.35 14.91 -20.35
CA ASN A 355 9.41 15.16 -18.91
C ASN A 355 10.60 14.47 -18.24
N HIS A 356 10.92 13.23 -18.62
CA HIS A 356 12.07 12.50 -18.04
C HIS A 356 13.39 13.10 -18.51
N ARG A 357 13.58 13.34 -19.81
CA ARG A 357 14.80 13.98 -20.34
C ARG A 357 15.07 15.35 -19.70
N ARG A 358 14.03 16.10 -19.37
CA ARG A 358 14.15 17.39 -18.66
C ARG A 358 14.58 17.23 -17.20
N LYS A 359 14.11 16.19 -16.51
CA LYS A 359 14.40 15.95 -15.09
C LYS A 359 15.73 15.23 -14.88
N ASP A 360 16.01 14.25 -15.72
CA ASP A 360 17.23 13.44 -15.73
C ASP A 360 17.72 13.26 -17.18
N PRO A 361 18.71 14.07 -17.61
CA PRO A 361 19.31 13.94 -18.93
C PRO A 361 20.00 12.61 -19.19
N LYS A 362 20.32 11.82 -18.14
CA LYS A 362 20.98 10.50 -18.25
C LYS A 362 19.99 9.34 -18.22
N TRP A 363 18.69 9.62 -18.23
CA TRP A 363 17.65 8.60 -18.19
C TRP A 363 17.85 7.55 -19.30
N PRO A 364 17.96 6.25 -18.98
CA PRO A 364 18.50 5.24 -19.89
C PRO A 364 17.50 4.73 -20.94
N ALA A 365 16.25 5.18 -20.90
CA ALA A 365 15.23 4.67 -21.80
C ALA A 365 15.24 5.38 -23.17
N ARG A 366 14.93 4.61 -24.21
CA ARG A 366 14.83 5.05 -25.60
C ARG A 366 13.48 4.68 -26.20
N ARG A 367 13.03 5.46 -27.18
CA ARG A 367 11.87 5.12 -28.01
C ARG A 367 12.15 3.86 -28.84
N VAL A 368 11.22 2.91 -28.85
CA VAL A 368 11.30 1.71 -29.71
C VAL A 368 10.17 1.63 -30.74
N ASP A 369 9.05 2.30 -30.50
CA ASP A 369 7.97 2.54 -31.48
C ASP A 369 7.21 3.83 -31.08
N ASP A 370 6.12 4.20 -31.77
CA ASP A 370 5.37 5.43 -31.50
C ASP A 370 4.85 5.56 -30.05
N ARG A 371 4.65 4.45 -29.36
CA ARG A 371 3.97 4.38 -28.06
C ARG A 371 4.79 3.71 -26.98
N THR A 372 6.01 3.26 -27.27
CA THR A 372 6.78 2.41 -26.36
C THR A 372 8.17 2.96 -26.12
N LEU A 373 8.56 2.99 -24.85
CA LEU A 373 9.95 3.23 -24.42
C LEU A 373 10.52 2.00 -23.74
N GLU A 374 11.82 1.80 -23.91
CA GLU A 374 12.55 0.69 -23.31
C GLU A 374 13.90 1.18 -22.75
N GLY A 375 14.25 0.74 -21.55
CA GLY A 375 15.52 1.04 -20.89
C GLY A 375 16.02 -0.17 -20.10
N THR A 376 17.28 -0.12 -19.68
CA THR A 376 17.88 -1.17 -18.85
C THR A 376 18.23 -0.59 -17.48
N MET A 377 17.80 -1.26 -16.42
CA MET A 377 18.07 -0.90 -15.03
C MET A 377 19.00 -1.93 -14.40
N THR A 378 19.94 -1.49 -13.57
CA THR A 378 20.91 -2.36 -12.89
C THR A 378 20.52 -2.67 -11.45
N SER A 379 19.54 -1.95 -10.89
CA SER A 379 19.00 -2.20 -9.57
C SER A 379 17.47 -2.32 -9.59
N PRO A 380 16.85 -3.21 -8.78
CA PRO A 380 15.41 -3.24 -8.61
C PRO A 380 14.86 -1.98 -7.92
N VAL A 381 15.68 -1.23 -7.19
CA VAL A 381 15.23 0.03 -6.55
C VAL A 381 15.09 1.18 -7.55
N ASP A 382 15.77 1.10 -8.69
CA ASP A 382 15.66 2.08 -9.78
C ASP A 382 14.34 1.92 -10.56
N LEU A 383 13.60 0.83 -10.33
CA LEU A 383 12.31 0.56 -10.98
C LEU A 383 11.20 1.53 -10.54
N ILE A 384 11.43 2.29 -9.48
CA ILE A 384 10.44 3.18 -8.85
C ILE A 384 10.71 4.67 -9.20
N MET A 385 11.81 4.97 -9.90
CA MET A 385 12.18 6.33 -10.33
C MET A 385 11.73 6.64 -11.76
#